data_AF-A0A511MT18-F1
#
_entry.id   AF-A0A511MT18-F1
#
_cell.length_a   1.000
_cell.length_b   1.000
_cell.length_c   1.000
_cell.angle_alpha   90.00
_cell.angle_beta   90.00
_cell.angle_gamma   90.00
#
_symmetry.space_group_name_H-M   'P 1'
#
loop_
_entity.id
_entity.type
_entity.pdbx_description
1 polymer ?
#
loop_
_entity_poly.entity_id
_entity_poly.type
_entity_poly.pdbx_seq_one_letter_code
_entity_poly.pdbx_strand_id
1 'polypeptide(L)'
;MNSNDIRPIALGLAVGVSVFAALICWVEYQPWDTVAGHLARRQLTPAERAELDRLTAEKQARDKRYSALAAEDKQKQAERDAEIAAGFNPDLLLGDPVTSPGELNLTALVAEIEHAEQSYRHADCHLVYPHREALHLEFKRRNHWQARSTASRADLLRLDIAADRINTARNRPFVTDEPPSPVAAYGSFPYPDFAGPDQVDIDVDPETGRW
;
A
#
# COMPACT_ATOMS: atom_id res chain seq x y z
N MET A 1 16.64 -46.73 22.85
CA MET A 1 17.26 -46.11 21.65
C MET A 1 18.74 -45.91 21.96
N ASN A 2 19.64 -46.51 21.18
CA ASN A 2 21.06 -46.62 21.53
C ASN A 2 21.80 -45.31 21.18
N SER A 3 22.69 -44.82 22.05
CA SER A 3 23.43 -43.55 21.85
C SER A 3 24.35 -43.53 20.63
N ASN A 4 24.54 -44.67 19.95
CA ASN A 4 25.32 -44.79 18.71
C ASN A 4 24.54 -44.38 17.44
N ASP A 5 23.21 -44.40 17.44
CA ASP A 5 22.41 -44.03 16.25
C ASP A 5 22.18 -42.52 16.15
N ILE A 6 22.35 -41.79 17.25
CA ILE A 6 22.13 -40.33 17.33
C ILE A 6 23.31 -39.55 16.71
N ARG A 7 24.53 -40.09 16.83
CA ARG A 7 25.76 -39.45 16.32
C ARG A 7 25.79 -39.28 14.79
N PRO A 8 25.46 -40.28 13.96
CA PRO A 8 25.47 -40.10 12.50
C PRO A 8 24.35 -39.16 12.03
N ILE A 9 23.20 -39.12 12.71
CA ILE A 9 22.10 -38.20 12.40
C ILE A 9 22.51 -36.75 12.73
N ALA A 10 23.14 -36.53 13.89
CA ALA A 10 23.68 -35.22 14.26
C ALA A 10 24.79 -34.75 13.31
N LEU A 11 25.67 -35.66 12.86
CA LEU A 11 26.70 -35.37 11.87
C LEU A 11 26.07 -35.03 10.50
N GLY A 12 25.06 -35.78 10.07
CA GLY A 12 24.32 -35.54 8.83
C GLY A 12 23.61 -34.19 8.82
N LEU A 13 22.98 -33.80 9.94
CA LEU A 13 22.38 -32.48 10.11
C LEU A 13 23.42 -31.36 10.10
N ALA A 14 24.55 -31.54 10.79
CA ALA A 14 25.62 -30.54 10.83
C ALA A 14 26.24 -30.31 9.43
N VAL A 15 26.49 -31.39 8.67
CA VAL A 15 26.96 -31.30 7.28
C VAL A 15 25.92 -30.62 6.39
N GLY A 16 24.65 -31.01 6.49
CA GLY A 16 23.56 -30.39 5.72
C GLY A 16 23.42 -28.89 5.96
N VAL A 17 23.47 -28.45 7.22
CA VAL A 17 23.41 -27.02 7.60
C VAL A 17 24.64 -26.27 7.08
N SER A 18 25.84 -26.85 7.18
CA SER A 18 27.07 -26.21 6.69
C SER A 18 27.11 -26.03 5.18
N VAL A 19 26.59 -26.99 4.41
CA VAL A 19 26.50 -26.91 2.95
C VAL A 19 25.47 -25.85 2.53
N PHE A 20 24.33 -25.77 3.23
CA PHE A 20 23.33 -24.72 2.98
C PHE A 20 23.86 -23.33 3.32
N ALA A 21 24.55 -23.16 4.45
CA ALA A 21 25.19 -21.90 4.81
C ALA A 21 26.26 -21.49 3.79
N ALA A 22 27.05 -22.44 3.30
CA ALA A 22 28.05 -22.20 2.25
C ALA A 22 27.40 -21.81 0.92
N LEU A 23 26.28 -22.42 0.54
CA LEU A 23 25.51 -22.06 -0.66
C LEU A 23 24.87 -20.67 -0.55
N ILE A 24 24.31 -20.33 0.62
CA ILE A 24 23.76 -18.99 0.87
C ILE A 24 24.88 -17.96 0.80
N CYS A 25 26.01 -18.19 1.47
CA CYS A 25 27.19 -17.34 1.33
C CYS A 25 27.67 -17.25 -0.12
N TRP A 26 27.65 -18.33 -0.90
CA TRP A 26 28.08 -18.31 -2.29
C TRP A 26 27.15 -17.48 -3.19
N VAL A 27 25.84 -17.58 -2.97
CA VAL A 27 24.82 -16.80 -3.70
C VAL A 27 24.86 -15.32 -3.29
N GLU A 28 25.07 -15.01 -2.01
CA GLU A 28 25.20 -13.63 -1.54
C GLU A 28 26.54 -12.99 -1.96
N TYR A 29 27.63 -13.76 -1.97
CA TYR A 29 28.97 -13.22 -2.21
C TYR A 29 29.32 -13.05 -3.70
N GLN A 30 28.53 -13.63 -4.62
CA GLN A 30 28.73 -13.58 -6.08
C GLN A 30 30.21 -13.48 -6.49
N PRO A 31 31.02 -14.52 -6.24
CA PRO A 31 32.48 -14.46 -6.35
C PRO A 31 32.97 -14.08 -7.76
N TRP A 32 32.14 -14.32 -8.78
CA TRP A 32 32.43 -13.92 -10.15
C TRP A 32 32.40 -12.41 -10.36
N ASP A 33 31.51 -11.68 -9.68
CA ASP A 33 31.42 -10.22 -9.79
C ASP A 33 32.57 -9.52 -9.06
N THR A 34 33.02 -10.09 -7.93
CA THR A 34 34.22 -9.62 -7.24
C THR A 34 35.46 -9.85 -8.09
N VAL A 35 35.61 -11.02 -8.72
CA VAL A 35 36.72 -11.32 -9.63
C VAL A 35 36.68 -10.44 -10.88
N ALA A 36 35.50 -10.25 -11.49
CA ALA A 36 35.31 -9.35 -12.63
C ALA A 36 35.63 -7.90 -12.26
N GLY A 37 35.22 -7.43 -11.08
CA GLY A 37 35.56 -6.12 -10.55
C GLY A 37 37.07 -5.93 -10.34
N HIS A 38 37.77 -6.95 -9.84
CA HIS A 38 39.23 -6.93 -9.71
C HIS A 38 39.96 -6.92 -11.06
N LEU A 39 39.47 -7.68 -12.05
CA LEU A 39 40.00 -7.68 -13.41
C LEU A 39 39.78 -6.33 -14.11
N ALA A 40 38.57 -5.76 -14.01
CA ALA A 40 38.25 -4.45 -14.53
C ALA A 40 39.15 -3.37 -13.91
N ARG A 41 39.35 -3.40 -12.58
CA ARG A 41 40.28 -2.49 -11.91
C ARG A 41 41.72 -2.59 -12.40
N ARG A 42 42.20 -3.79 -12.76
CA ARG A 42 43.56 -3.97 -13.30
C ARG A 42 43.76 -3.34 -14.68
N GLN A 43 42.71 -3.22 -15.48
CA GLN A 43 42.75 -2.59 -16.80
C GLN A 43 42.73 -1.06 -16.75
N LEU A 44 42.29 -0.48 -15.64
CA LEU A 44 42.25 0.97 -15.43
C LEU A 44 43.62 1.56 -15.13
N THR A 45 43.84 2.78 -15.60
CA THR A 45 45.00 3.62 -15.26
C THR A 45 44.96 4.05 -13.78
N PRO A 46 46.10 4.47 -13.19
CA PRO A 46 46.12 4.95 -11.80
C PRO A 46 45.15 6.09 -11.52
N ALA A 47 44.95 7.00 -12.49
CA ALA A 47 44.01 8.11 -12.37
C ALA A 47 42.54 7.65 -12.38
N GLU A 48 42.18 6.72 -13.27
CA GLU A 48 40.82 6.16 -13.33
C GLU A 48 40.49 5.31 -12.09
N ARG A 49 41.48 4.64 -11.49
CA ARG A 49 41.31 3.93 -10.22
C ARG A 49 41.01 4.90 -9.07
N ALA A 50 41.75 6.01 -8.98
CA ALA A 50 41.53 7.02 -7.96
C ALA A 50 40.14 7.65 -8.07
N GLU A 51 39.67 7.93 -9.29
CA GLU A 51 38.33 8.46 -9.53
C GLU A 51 37.24 7.41 -9.21
N LEU A 52 37.45 6.14 -9.58
CA LEU A 52 36.53 5.06 -9.22
C LEU A 52 36.41 4.88 -7.70
N ASP A 53 37.52 4.95 -6.97
CA ASP A 53 37.51 4.85 -5.50
C ASP A 53 36.80 6.05 -4.87
N ARG A 54 37.02 7.26 -5.40
CA ARG A 54 36.28 8.47 -4.99
C ARG A 54 34.77 8.30 -5.20
N LEU A 55 34.33 7.90 -6.40
CA LEU A 55 32.91 7.69 -6.72
C LEU A 55 32.28 6.59 -5.88
N THR A 56 33.04 5.53 -5.59
CA THR A 56 32.59 4.42 -4.73
C THR A 56 32.40 4.91 -3.29
N ALA A 57 33.34 5.68 -2.76
CA ALA A 57 33.24 6.27 -1.42
C ALA A 57 32.06 7.26 -1.32
N GLU A 58 31.84 8.08 -2.35
CA GLU A 58 30.70 9.00 -2.43
C GLU A 58 29.37 8.24 -2.46
N LYS A 59 29.27 7.19 -3.29
CA LYS A 59 28.10 6.31 -3.32
C LYS A 59 27.85 5.67 -1.96
N GLN A 60 28.87 5.09 -1.33
CA GLN A 60 28.73 4.47 -0.01
C GLN A 60 28.30 5.46 1.07
N ALA A 61 28.85 6.69 1.07
CA ALA A 61 28.45 7.73 2.00
C ALA A 61 26.98 8.13 1.80
N ARG A 62 26.56 8.24 0.54
CA ARG A 62 25.18 8.54 0.15
C ARG A 62 24.22 7.41 0.55
N ASP A 63 24.57 6.17 0.24
CA ASP A 63 23.78 4.98 0.56
C ASP A 63 23.63 4.82 2.08
N LYS A 64 24.68 5.09 2.86
CA LYS A 64 24.60 5.12 4.33
C LYS A 64 23.59 6.16 4.83
N ARG A 65 23.62 7.39 4.29
CA ARG A 65 22.65 8.44 4.66
C ARG A 65 21.22 8.04 4.33
N TYR A 66 20.98 7.50 3.13
CA TYR A 66 19.63 7.07 2.74
C TYR A 66 19.16 5.82 3.50
N SER A 67 20.07 4.92 3.89
CA SER A 67 19.71 3.73 4.67
C SER A 67 19.16 4.07 6.05
N ALA A 68 19.68 5.12 6.70
CA ALA A 68 19.17 5.59 7.98
C ALA A 68 17.76 6.19 7.85
N LEU A 69 17.56 7.05 6.84
CA LEU A 69 16.23 7.62 6.55
C LEU A 69 15.21 6.53 6.20
N ALA A 70 15.61 5.55 5.39
CA ALA A 70 14.74 4.44 5.02
C ALA A 70 14.37 3.54 6.21
N ALA A 71 15.21 3.43 7.24
CA ALA A 71 14.90 2.69 8.45
C ALA A 71 13.84 3.43 9.30
N GLU A 72 14.00 4.75 9.47
CA GLU A 72 13.01 5.59 10.17
C GLU A 72 11.66 5.60 9.45
N ASP A 73 11.66 5.73 8.12
CA ASP A 73 10.42 5.72 7.33
C ASP A 73 9.70 4.36 7.40
N LYS A 74 10.44 3.25 7.42
CA LYS A 74 9.87 1.92 7.63
C LYS A 74 9.20 1.79 9.00
N GLN A 75 9.83 2.33 10.05
CA GLN A 75 9.26 2.27 11.38
C GLN A 75 7.97 3.12 11.45
N LYS A 76 7.99 4.36 10.95
CA LYS A 76 6.81 5.22 10.89
C LYS A 76 5.68 4.59 10.07
N GLN A 77 6.01 3.92 8.97
CA GLN A 77 5.01 3.21 8.17
C GLN A 77 4.40 2.05 8.95
N ALA A 78 5.21 1.27 9.68
CA ALA A 78 4.72 0.17 10.50
C ALA A 78 3.81 0.66 11.65
N GLU A 79 4.16 1.80 12.27
CA GLU A 79 3.32 2.44 13.30
C GLU A 79 1.97 2.87 12.71
N ARG A 80 1.96 3.54 11.55
CA ARG A 80 0.73 3.92 10.84
C ARG A 80 -0.11 2.71 10.43
N ASP A 81 0.51 1.66 9.91
CA ASP A 81 -0.19 0.45 9.51
C ASP A 81 -0.83 -0.24 10.73
N ALA A 82 -0.17 -0.20 11.90
CA ALA A 82 -0.74 -0.72 13.15
C ALA A 82 -1.94 0.11 13.63
N GLU A 83 -1.87 1.45 13.54
CA GLU A 83 -3.00 2.35 13.85
C GLU A 83 -4.19 2.10 12.93
N ILE A 84 -3.95 1.94 11.63
CA ILE A 84 -5.00 1.63 10.64
C ILE A 84 -5.60 0.25 10.93
N ALA A 85 -4.79 -0.76 11.24
CA ALA A 85 -5.28 -2.10 11.57
C ALA A 85 -6.15 -2.11 12.85
N ALA A 86 -5.82 -1.27 13.83
CA ALA A 86 -6.63 -1.12 15.05
C ALA A 86 -8.01 -0.49 14.78
N GLY A 87 -8.18 0.20 13.65
CA GLY A 87 -9.48 0.72 13.20
C GLY A 87 -10.48 -0.34 12.75
N PHE A 88 -10.07 -1.61 12.65
CA PHE A 88 -10.95 -2.69 12.27
C PHE A 88 -12.02 -2.96 13.32
N ASN A 89 -13.29 -2.76 12.95
CA ASN A 89 -14.45 -3.16 13.76
C ASN A 89 -15.12 -4.43 13.20
N PRO A 90 -15.18 -5.56 13.93
CA PRO A 90 -15.83 -6.79 13.48
C PRO A 90 -17.36 -6.67 13.40
N ASP A 91 -17.98 -5.77 14.17
CA ASP A 91 -19.45 -5.60 14.19
C ASP A 91 -20.00 -4.98 12.90
N LEU A 92 -19.11 -4.41 12.08
CA LEU A 92 -19.47 -3.81 10.80
C LEU A 92 -19.48 -4.80 9.64
N LEU A 93 -19.04 -6.04 9.86
CA LEU A 93 -19.01 -7.09 8.84
C LEU A 93 -20.42 -7.57 8.49
N LEU A 94 -20.68 -7.78 7.20
CA LEU A 94 -21.91 -8.42 6.74
C LEU A 94 -21.87 -9.96 6.80
N GLY A 95 -20.67 -10.52 6.90
CA GLY A 95 -20.42 -11.96 6.83
C GLY A 95 -20.18 -12.61 8.20
N ASP A 96 -19.45 -13.72 8.18
CA ASP A 96 -19.06 -14.41 9.41
C ASP A 96 -18.22 -13.50 10.31
N PRO A 97 -18.47 -13.52 11.63
CA PRO A 97 -17.71 -12.70 12.57
C PRO A 97 -16.27 -13.19 12.60
N VAL A 98 -15.33 -12.29 12.29
CA VAL A 98 -13.88 -12.54 12.39
C VAL A 98 -13.25 -11.54 13.33
N THR A 99 -12.14 -11.92 13.97
CA THR A 99 -11.45 -11.02 14.92
C THR A 99 -10.44 -10.10 14.24
N SER A 100 -10.04 -10.43 13.02
CA SER A 100 -9.09 -9.65 12.23
C SER A 100 -9.40 -9.73 10.73
N PRO A 101 -9.04 -8.71 9.94
CA PRO A 101 -9.24 -8.74 8.49
C PRO A 101 -8.38 -9.84 7.81
N GLY A 102 -7.31 -10.30 8.48
CA GLY A 102 -6.47 -11.39 8.03
C GLY A 102 -7.18 -12.74 7.91
N GLU A 103 -8.25 -12.96 8.66
CA GLU A 103 -9.04 -14.20 8.65
C GLU A 103 -9.99 -14.27 7.43
N LEU A 104 -10.32 -13.13 6.83
CA LEU A 104 -11.19 -13.09 5.65
C LEU A 104 -10.49 -13.73 4.46
N ASN A 105 -11.16 -14.63 3.74
CA ASN A 105 -10.68 -15.09 2.44
C ASN A 105 -10.70 -13.93 1.42
N LEU A 106 -9.98 -14.06 0.30
CA LEU A 106 -9.89 -12.97 -0.70
C LEU A 106 -11.27 -12.52 -1.22
N THR A 107 -12.18 -13.46 -1.45
CA THR A 107 -13.53 -13.15 -1.96
C THR A 107 -14.34 -12.35 -0.95
N ALA A 108 -14.33 -12.76 0.33
CA ALA A 108 -15.01 -12.08 1.42
C ALA A 108 -14.41 -10.70 1.68
N LEU A 109 -13.08 -10.58 1.64
CA LEU A 109 -12.39 -9.30 1.78
C LEU A 109 -12.79 -8.31 0.68
N VAL A 110 -12.82 -8.73 -0.59
CA VAL A 110 -13.23 -7.86 -1.70
C VAL A 110 -14.70 -7.47 -1.56
N ALA A 111 -15.59 -8.41 -1.24
CA ALA A 111 -17.01 -8.15 -1.07
C ALA A 111 -17.26 -7.12 0.04
N GLU A 112 -16.56 -7.24 1.17
CA GLU A 112 -16.69 -6.28 2.27
C GLU A 112 -16.11 -4.91 1.89
N ILE A 113 -14.98 -4.84 1.16
CA ILE A 113 -14.46 -3.55 0.66
C ILE A 113 -15.46 -2.88 -0.28
N GLU A 114 -16.06 -3.63 -1.21
CA GLU A 114 -17.07 -3.10 -2.12
C GLU A 114 -18.32 -2.58 -1.39
N HIS A 115 -18.77 -3.33 -0.37
CA HIS A 115 -19.87 -2.93 0.49
C HIS A 115 -19.51 -1.67 1.28
N ALA A 116 -18.35 -1.65 1.93
CA ALA A 116 -17.86 -0.52 2.69
C ALA A 116 -17.76 0.75 1.84
N GLU A 117 -17.24 0.66 0.62
CA GLU A 117 -17.15 1.81 -0.29
C GLU A 117 -18.52 2.35 -0.74
N GLN A 118 -19.58 1.54 -0.66
CA GLN A 118 -20.93 1.93 -1.05
C GLN A 118 -21.74 2.44 0.15
N SER A 119 -21.82 1.66 1.22
CA SER A 119 -22.68 1.91 2.38
C SER A 119 -22.19 3.05 3.26
N TYR A 120 -20.88 3.32 3.24
CA TYR A 120 -20.27 4.22 4.21
C TYR A 120 -20.09 5.67 3.72
N ARG A 121 -20.59 5.97 2.52
CA ARG A 121 -20.46 7.30 1.91
C ARG A 121 -21.19 8.40 2.70
N HIS A 122 -22.16 8.05 3.55
CA HIS A 122 -22.92 8.98 4.42
C HIS A 122 -22.92 8.60 5.90
N ALA A 123 -22.15 7.59 6.29
CA ALA A 123 -22.15 7.05 7.65
C ALA A 123 -21.19 7.82 8.56
N ASP A 124 -21.23 7.53 9.86
CA ASP A 124 -20.34 8.11 10.86
C ASP A 124 -18.86 7.90 10.47
N CYS A 125 -18.19 9.01 10.12
CA CYS A 125 -16.83 8.99 9.62
C CYS A 125 -15.82 8.47 10.66
N HIS A 126 -16.14 8.53 11.96
CA HIS A 126 -15.23 8.13 13.02
C HIS A 126 -15.12 6.63 13.21
N LEU A 127 -16.19 5.88 12.97
CA LEU A 127 -16.20 4.43 13.13
C LEU A 127 -15.90 3.71 11.81
N VAL A 128 -16.42 4.27 10.73
CA VAL A 128 -16.62 3.53 9.50
C VAL A 128 -15.43 3.69 8.54
N TYR A 129 -14.81 4.87 8.52
CA TYR A 129 -13.61 5.08 7.70
C TYR A 129 -12.40 4.30 8.22
N PRO A 130 -12.11 4.24 9.53
CA PRO A 130 -11.02 3.41 10.04
C PRO A 130 -11.19 1.92 9.68
N HIS A 131 -12.40 1.39 9.78
CA HIS A 131 -12.69 0.00 9.40
C HIS A 131 -12.43 -0.24 7.90
N ARG A 132 -12.91 0.66 7.03
CA ARG A 132 -12.66 0.59 5.59
C ARG A 132 -11.16 0.62 5.28
N GLU A 133 -10.40 1.53 5.88
CA GLU A 133 -8.95 1.62 5.67
C GLU A 133 -8.22 0.36 6.16
N ALA A 134 -8.67 -0.26 7.26
CA ALA A 134 -8.13 -1.53 7.75
C ALA A 134 -8.29 -2.68 6.74
N LEU A 135 -9.47 -2.77 6.08
CA LEU A 135 -9.71 -3.75 5.01
C LEU A 135 -8.80 -3.50 3.80
N HIS A 136 -8.65 -2.24 3.38
CA HIS A 136 -7.75 -1.87 2.29
C HIS A 136 -6.28 -2.14 2.62
N LEU A 137 -5.86 -1.92 3.86
CA LEU A 137 -4.51 -2.24 4.32
C LEU A 137 -4.24 -3.75 4.19
N GLU A 138 -5.18 -4.59 4.61
CA GLU A 138 -5.05 -6.04 4.45
C GLU A 138 -4.99 -6.45 2.97
N PHE A 139 -5.82 -5.86 2.11
CA PHE A 139 -5.75 -6.13 0.67
C PHE A 139 -4.39 -5.71 0.09
N LYS A 140 -3.88 -4.53 0.44
CA LYS A 140 -2.55 -4.06 0.04
C LYS A 140 -1.45 -5.00 0.49
N ARG A 141 -1.52 -5.53 1.72
CA ARG A 141 -0.56 -6.52 2.25
C ARG A 141 -0.53 -7.78 1.39
N ARG A 142 -1.70 -8.30 1.01
CA ARG A 142 -1.84 -9.50 0.15
C ARG A 142 -1.42 -9.25 -1.30
N ASN A 143 -1.65 -8.03 -1.80
CA ASN A 143 -1.28 -7.63 -3.15
C ASN A 143 0.14 -7.06 -3.25
N HIS A 144 0.91 -7.08 -2.17
CA HIS A 144 2.26 -6.53 -2.15
C HIS A 144 3.22 -7.37 -3.02
N TRP A 145 4.28 -6.75 -3.54
CA TRP A 145 5.18 -7.40 -4.50
C TRP A 145 5.83 -8.68 -3.94
N GLN A 146 6.15 -8.71 -2.65
CA GLN A 146 6.70 -9.91 -2.01
C GLN A 146 5.68 -11.06 -1.99
N ALA A 147 4.43 -10.78 -1.60
CA ALA A 147 3.36 -11.77 -1.62
C ALA A 147 3.09 -12.27 -3.05
N ARG A 148 3.09 -11.37 -4.04
CA ARG A 148 2.93 -11.71 -5.46
C ARG A 148 4.09 -12.56 -6.01
N SER A 149 5.31 -12.35 -5.56
CA SER A 149 6.49 -13.05 -6.09
C SER A 149 6.48 -14.56 -5.85
N THR A 150 5.71 -15.02 -4.86
CA THR A 150 5.59 -16.44 -4.48
C THR A 150 4.23 -17.05 -4.86
N ALA A 151 3.31 -16.25 -5.41
CA ALA A 151 1.95 -16.68 -5.72
C ALA A 151 1.87 -17.46 -7.04
N SER A 152 0.90 -18.37 -7.13
CA SER A 152 0.61 -19.08 -8.38
C SER A 152 0.07 -18.11 -9.44
N ARG A 153 0.19 -18.48 -10.73
CA ARG A 153 -0.36 -17.65 -11.83
C ARG A 153 -1.88 -17.44 -11.70
N ALA A 154 -2.60 -18.44 -11.20
CA ALA A 154 -4.04 -18.33 -10.97
C ALA A 154 -4.36 -17.35 -9.83
N ASP A 155 -3.57 -17.35 -8.75
CA ASP A 155 -3.78 -16.43 -7.63
C ASP A 155 -3.42 -14.99 -8.00
N LEU A 156 -2.40 -14.80 -8.83
CA LEU A 156 -2.09 -13.48 -9.41
C LEU A 156 -3.27 -12.92 -10.21
N LEU A 157 -3.90 -13.74 -11.07
CA LEU A 157 -5.09 -13.32 -11.82
C LEU A 157 -6.26 -12.99 -10.90
N ARG A 158 -6.47 -13.76 -9.82
CA ARG A 158 -7.50 -13.46 -8.81
C ARG A 158 -7.23 -12.13 -8.11
N LEU A 159 -5.98 -11.84 -7.76
CA LEU A 159 -5.57 -10.57 -7.16
C LEU A 159 -5.74 -9.40 -8.13
N ASP A 160 -5.45 -9.59 -9.43
CA ASP A 160 -5.62 -8.56 -10.45
C ASP A 160 -7.10 -8.23 -10.66
N ILE A 161 -7.97 -9.25 -10.75
CA ILE A 161 -9.44 -9.06 -10.82
C ILE A 161 -9.96 -8.38 -9.54
N ALA A 162 -9.47 -8.79 -8.37
CA ALA A 162 -9.83 -8.17 -7.10
C ALA A 162 -9.42 -6.69 -7.04
N ALA A 163 -8.23 -6.34 -7.53
CA ALA A 163 -7.76 -4.96 -7.58
C ALA A 163 -8.63 -4.09 -8.50
N ASP A 164 -9.02 -4.61 -9.66
CA ASP A 164 -9.90 -3.91 -10.60
C ASP A 164 -11.28 -3.64 -9.99
N ARG A 165 -11.86 -4.65 -9.32
CA ARG A 165 -13.12 -4.54 -8.58
C ARG A 165 -13.07 -3.47 -7.49
N ILE A 166 -12.03 -3.50 -6.65
CA ILE A 166 -11.85 -2.51 -5.57
C ILE A 166 -11.69 -1.10 -6.15
N ASN A 167 -10.87 -0.94 -7.20
CA ASN A 167 -10.69 0.35 -7.87
C ASN A 167 -12.00 0.87 -8.46
N THR A 168 -12.78 -0.01 -9.08
CA THR A 168 -14.10 0.32 -9.64
C THR A 168 -15.06 0.77 -8.54
N ALA A 169 -15.11 0.06 -7.41
CA ALA A 169 -15.97 0.43 -6.28
C ALA A 169 -15.58 1.78 -5.68
N ARG A 170 -14.29 2.04 -5.51
CA ARG A 170 -13.76 3.31 -4.99
C ARG A 170 -14.05 4.49 -5.91
N ASN A 171 -13.92 4.29 -7.21
CA ASN A 171 -14.09 5.35 -8.22
C ASN A 171 -15.54 5.46 -8.73
N ARG A 172 -16.47 4.66 -8.21
CA ARG A 172 -17.86 4.66 -8.67
C ARG A 172 -18.47 6.05 -8.45
N PRO A 173 -18.98 6.72 -9.50
CA PRO A 173 -19.58 8.04 -9.38
C PRO A 173 -20.76 8.01 -8.41
N PHE A 174 -20.96 9.13 -7.75
CA PHE A 174 -22.04 9.30 -6.79
C PHE A 174 -23.36 9.46 -7.57
N VAL A 175 -24.13 8.38 -7.67
CA VAL A 175 -25.47 8.40 -8.25
C VAL A 175 -26.46 8.45 -7.11
N THR A 176 -26.96 9.65 -6.79
CA THR A 176 -28.19 9.81 -6.01
C THR A 176 -29.36 9.44 -6.91
N ASP A 177 -29.71 8.15 -6.93
CA ASP A 177 -30.98 7.68 -7.50
C ASP A 177 -32.12 7.98 -6.51
N GLU A 178 -32.31 9.26 -6.24
CA GLU A 178 -33.56 9.84 -5.74
C GLU A 178 -33.44 11.36 -5.96
N PRO A 179 -34.25 12.00 -6.82
CA PRO A 179 -34.51 13.40 -6.59
C PRO A 179 -35.03 13.50 -5.14
N PRO A 180 -34.59 14.49 -4.34
CA PRO A 180 -35.08 14.60 -2.97
C PRO A 180 -36.60 14.56 -3.03
N SER A 181 -37.19 13.51 -2.44
CA SER A 181 -38.62 13.48 -2.18
C SER A 181 -38.96 14.83 -1.53
N PRO A 182 -39.98 15.56 -2.00
CA PRO A 182 -40.37 16.82 -1.38
C PRO A 182 -40.96 16.49 -0.01
N VAL A 183 -40.09 16.23 0.96
CA VAL A 183 -40.46 16.12 2.36
C VAL A 183 -40.95 17.51 2.74
N ALA A 184 -42.25 17.59 3.00
CA ALA A 184 -42.90 18.75 3.56
C ALA A 184 -42.02 19.30 4.69
N ALA A 185 -41.63 20.57 4.55
CA ALA A 185 -40.81 21.29 5.51
C ALA A 185 -41.39 21.13 6.92
N TYR A 186 -40.69 20.37 7.77
CA TYR A 186 -40.95 20.38 9.20
C TYR A 186 -40.16 21.55 9.80
N GLY A 187 -40.88 22.61 10.16
CA GLY A 187 -40.31 23.74 10.92
C GLY A 187 -39.88 24.93 10.06
N SER A 188 -40.88 25.69 9.63
CA SER A 188 -40.90 27.16 9.68
C SER A 188 -39.66 27.83 10.29
N PHE A 189 -38.73 28.27 9.44
CA PHE A 189 -37.99 29.51 9.65
C PHE A 189 -38.02 30.25 8.31
N PRO A 190 -38.66 31.42 8.20
CA PRO A 190 -38.49 32.25 7.02
C PRO A 190 -37.02 32.71 7.03
N TYR A 191 -36.23 32.22 6.08
CA TYR A 191 -34.98 32.87 5.73
C TYR A 191 -35.34 34.31 5.32
N PRO A 192 -34.77 35.35 5.95
CA PRO A 192 -34.97 36.70 5.45
C PRO A 192 -34.40 36.76 4.04
N ASP A 193 -35.17 37.34 3.13
CA ASP A 193 -34.86 37.56 1.73
C ASP A 193 -33.37 37.85 1.53
N PHE A 194 -32.63 36.86 1.03
CA PHE A 194 -31.35 37.12 0.41
C PHE A 194 -31.66 37.75 -0.94
N ALA A 195 -31.91 39.07 -0.93
CA ALA A 195 -31.72 39.90 -2.10
C ALA A 195 -30.23 39.85 -2.42
N GLY A 196 -29.87 38.98 -3.37
CA GLY A 196 -28.56 39.07 -4.03
C GLY A 196 -28.35 40.49 -4.56
N PRO A 197 -27.11 40.92 -4.77
CA PRO A 197 -26.84 42.31 -5.18
C PRO A 197 -27.68 42.64 -6.42
N ASP A 198 -28.45 43.73 -6.31
CA ASP A 198 -29.32 44.22 -7.37
C ASP A 198 -28.58 44.18 -8.70
N GLN A 199 -29.21 43.60 -9.71
CA GLN A 199 -28.78 43.79 -11.08
C GLN A 199 -28.82 45.29 -11.33
N VAL A 200 -27.65 45.92 -11.32
CA VAL A 200 -27.49 47.26 -11.84
C VAL A 200 -27.92 47.19 -13.29
N ASP A 201 -29.07 47.79 -13.60
CA ASP A 201 -29.47 48.11 -14.96
C ASP A 201 -28.35 48.95 -15.57
N ILE A 202 -27.47 48.29 -16.33
CA ILE A 202 -26.57 48.97 -17.24
C ILE A 202 -27.44 49.33 -18.42
N ASP A 203 -28.00 50.54 -18.39
CA ASP A 203 -28.54 51.21 -19.56
C ASP A 203 -27.41 51.36 -20.58
N VAL A 204 -27.33 50.40 -21.51
CA VAL A 204 -26.52 50.53 -22.71
C VAL A 204 -27.30 51.45 -23.65
N ASP A 205 -26.90 52.72 -23.69
CA ASP A 205 -27.38 53.67 -24.68
C ASP A 205 -27.02 53.16 -26.09
N PRO A 206 -28.01 52.86 -26.96
CA PRO A 206 -27.75 52.24 -28.25
C PRO A 206 -27.08 53.16 -29.28
N GLU A 207 -26.79 54.43 -28.97
CA GLU A 207 -26.24 55.35 -29.97
C GLU A 207 -24.71 55.55 -29.97
N THR A 208 -23.94 55.04 -28.99
CA THR A 208 -22.47 55.28 -29.00
C THR A 208 -21.54 54.08 -28.75
N GLY A 209 -22.07 52.90 -28.40
CA GLY A 209 -21.34 51.63 -28.51
C GLY A 209 -19.89 51.63 -28.01
N ARG A 210 -19.64 52.11 -26.78
CA ARG A 210 -18.36 51.90 -26.10
C ARG A 210 -18.57 51.53 -24.63
N TRP A 211 -17.82 50.52 -24.24
CA TRP A 211 -17.77 49.86 -22.94
C TRP A 211 -17.45 50.82 -21.78
#